data_AF-K0Z6G5-F1
#
_entry.id   AF-K0Z6G5-F1
#
_cell.length_a   1.000
_cell.length_b   1.000
_cell.length_c   1.000
_cell.angle_alpha   90.00
_cell.angle_beta   90.00
_cell.angle_gamma   90.00
#
_symmetry.space_group_name_H-M   'P 1'
#
loop_
_entity.id
_entity.type
_entity.pdbx_description
1 polymer ?
#
loop_
_entity_poly.entity_id
_entity_poly.type
_entity_poly.pdbx_seq_one_letter_code
_entity_poly.pdbx_strand_id
1 'polypeptide(L)'
;MEGFAYGFSTYVFIERNSANSAVLHPYPETKIEAVRDALDDAGYDMEILGKGDINTGRERAGEGIYFTEQPFPDEVLGDLADALIVRGFGAFAYSLIESSFDSGAKISLFTRMGKNIVEAGNRVIMTHMYIGEIEGRKEARTWFFGSPTDLAEAEMLLLSRFSTQPVHDVHGMAAIEIVHADYSQGFLSHTELMSAMLNVLGKSGYNGPAFVTDSSII
;
A
#
# COMPACT_ATOMS: atom_id res chain seq x y z
N MET A 1 -10.68 -12.93 31.05
CA MET A 1 -10.22 -13.46 29.76
C MET A 1 -9.39 -12.37 29.13
N GLU A 2 -8.07 -12.47 29.25
CA GLU A 2 -7.15 -11.58 28.54
C GLU A 2 -7.23 -11.95 27.06
N GLY A 3 -7.70 -11.01 26.24
CA GLY A 3 -7.82 -11.21 24.80
C GLY A 3 -6.44 -11.19 24.17
N PHE A 4 -6.02 -12.31 23.59
CA PHE A 4 -4.87 -12.33 22.69
C PHE A 4 -5.11 -11.29 21.60
N ALA A 5 -4.20 -10.33 21.45
CA ALA A 5 -4.18 -9.43 20.32
C ALA A 5 -3.89 -10.27 19.05
N TYR A 6 -4.94 -10.69 18.34
CA TYR A 6 -4.85 -11.55 17.15
C TYR A 6 -4.38 -10.74 15.93
N GLY A 7 -3.13 -10.28 15.92
CA GLY A 7 -2.55 -9.65 14.74
C GLY A 7 -1.06 -9.90 14.65
N PHE A 8 -0.48 -9.58 13.50
CA PHE A 8 0.94 -9.80 13.23
C PHE A 8 1.79 -8.68 13.86
N SER A 9 3.05 -9.01 14.15
CA SER A 9 4.05 -8.03 14.60
C SER A 9 4.64 -7.22 13.44
N THR A 10 4.42 -7.65 12.20
CA THR A 10 4.88 -6.98 10.98
C THR A 10 3.83 -7.16 9.90
N TYR A 11 3.51 -6.06 9.22
CA TYR A 11 2.63 -6.06 8.06
C TYR A 11 3.41 -5.67 6.82
N VAL A 12 3.07 -6.23 5.66
CA VAL A 12 3.76 -5.99 4.39
C VAL A 12 2.74 -5.66 3.32
N PHE A 13 2.90 -4.50 2.68
CA PHE A 13 2.07 -4.08 1.56
C PHE A 13 2.84 -4.29 0.26
N ILE A 14 2.23 -4.96 -0.71
CA ILE A 14 2.89 -5.35 -1.96
C ILE A 14 2.21 -4.64 -3.12
N GLU A 15 2.98 -3.78 -3.79
CA GLU A 15 2.54 -2.98 -4.93
C GLU A 15 3.13 -3.46 -6.23
N ARG A 16 2.30 -3.48 -7.28
CA ARG A 16 2.77 -3.48 -8.66
C ARG A 16 3.57 -2.20 -8.93
N ASN A 17 4.86 -2.32 -9.26
CA ASN A 17 5.70 -1.18 -9.66
C ASN A 17 5.91 -1.12 -11.18
N SER A 18 6.10 -2.28 -11.82
CA SER A 18 6.17 -2.40 -13.29
C SER A 18 5.67 -3.78 -13.72
N ALA A 19 5.58 -4.01 -15.04
CA ALA A 19 5.18 -5.30 -15.60
C ALA A 19 6.00 -6.50 -15.09
N ASN A 20 7.23 -6.27 -14.61
CA ASN A 20 8.16 -7.29 -14.14
C ASN A 20 8.73 -7.00 -12.74
N SER A 21 8.14 -6.07 -11.98
CA SER A 21 8.56 -5.78 -10.60
C SER A 21 7.41 -5.47 -9.66
N ALA A 22 7.61 -5.82 -8.39
CA ALA A 22 6.76 -5.47 -7.27
C ALA A 22 7.59 -4.88 -6.13
N VAL A 23 7.05 -3.85 -5.47
CA VAL A 23 7.67 -3.24 -4.28
C VAL A 23 6.96 -3.74 -3.04
N LEU A 24 7.72 -3.99 -1.98
CA LEU A 24 7.25 -4.47 -0.70
C LEU A 24 7.54 -3.42 0.37
N HIS A 25 6.49 -2.96 1.04
CA HIS A 25 6.55 -1.92 2.07
C HIS A 25 6.26 -2.55 3.44
N PRO A 26 7.28 -3.04 4.17
CA PRO A 26 7.09 -3.55 5.51
C PRO A 26 6.81 -2.43 6.52
N TYR A 27 5.97 -2.73 7.49
CA TYR A 27 5.77 -1.93 8.68
C TYR A 27 5.91 -2.81 9.94
N PRO A 28 6.88 -2.54 10.82
CA PRO A 28 7.89 -1.48 10.71
C PRO A 28 8.95 -1.77 9.63
N GLU A 29 9.50 -0.71 9.03
CA GLU A 29 10.48 -0.78 7.92
C GLU A 29 11.78 -1.52 8.28
N THR A 30 12.12 -1.62 9.57
CA THR A 30 13.31 -2.33 10.05
C THR A 30 13.20 -3.86 9.92
N LYS A 31 12.03 -4.37 9.54
CA LYS A 31 11.77 -5.81 9.37
C LYS A 31 12.03 -6.30 7.95
N ILE A 32 12.57 -5.45 7.07
CA ILE A 32 12.77 -5.80 5.66
C ILE A 32 13.70 -7.01 5.45
N GLU A 33 14.72 -7.21 6.29
CA GLU A 33 15.58 -8.40 6.20
C GLU A 33 14.81 -9.69 6.52
N ALA A 34 13.94 -9.67 7.54
CA ALA A 34 13.10 -10.82 7.88
C ALA A 34 12.06 -11.13 6.78
N VAL A 35 11.54 -10.09 6.11
CA VAL A 35 10.66 -10.24 4.95
C VAL A 35 11.40 -10.90 3.78
N ARG A 36 12.65 -10.47 3.51
CA ARG A 36 13.49 -11.08 2.48
C ARG A 36 13.73 -12.55 2.77
N ASP A 37 14.18 -12.87 3.98
CA ASP A 37 14.53 -14.25 4.34
C ASP A 37 13.29 -15.16 4.25
N ALA A 38 12.11 -14.65 4.62
CA ALA A 38 10.85 -15.38 4.46
C ALA A 38 10.46 -15.63 2.99
N LEU A 39 10.74 -14.69 2.08
CA LEU A 39 10.50 -14.86 0.65
C LEU A 39 11.53 -15.78 0.00
N ASP A 40 12.81 -15.70 0.41
CA ASP A 40 13.87 -16.61 -0.05
C ASP A 40 13.53 -18.06 0.34
N ASP A 41 13.05 -18.29 1.57
CA ASP A 41 12.51 -19.59 2.02
C ASP A 41 11.30 -20.07 1.20
N ALA A 42 10.64 -19.18 0.45
CA ALA A 42 9.54 -19.50 -0.46
C ALA A 42 9.99 -19.62 -1.93
N GLY A 43 11.26 -19.38 -2.23
CA GLY A 43 11.81 -19.39 -3.59
C GLY A 43 11.63 -18.08 -4.35
N TYR A 44 11.36 -16.97 -3.65
CA TYR A 44 11.26 -15.63 -4.24
C TYR A 44 12.45 -14.77 -3.81
N ASP A 45 13.35 -14.50 -4.75
CA ASP A 45 14.51 -13.63 -4.52
C ASP A 45 14.10 -12.15 -4.59
N MET A 46 14.44 -11.39 -3.54
CA MET A 46 14.06 -9.99 -3.37
C MET A 46 15.28 -9.17 -2.94
N GLU A 47 15.45 -8.00 -3.56
CA GLU A 47 16.47 -7.03 -3.18
C GLU A 47 15.93 -6.02 -2.16
N ILE A 48 16.81 -5.49 -1.30
CA ILE A 48 16.44 -4.48 -0.31
C ILE A 48 16.83 -3.08 -0.83
N LEU A 49 15.82 -2.24 -1.02
CA LEU A 49 15.94 -0.83 -1.33
C LEU A 49 16.02 -0.04 -0.02
N GLY A 50 17.22 0.36 0.39
CA GLY A 50 17.41 1.12 1.61
C GLY A 50 18.87 1.30 1.99
N LYS A 51 19.16 2.31 2.83
CA LYS A 51 20.51 2.53 3.36
C LYS A 51 20.69 1.72 4.64
N GLY A 52 21.29 0.54 4.51
CA GLY A 52 21.94 -0.14 5.63
C GLY A 52 23.37 0.35 5.77
N ASP A 53 23.78 0.79 6.96
CA ASP A 53 25.22 0.93 7.24
C ASP A 53 25.68 -0.28 8.06
N ILE A 54 26.19 -1.28 7.34
CA ILE A 54 26.77 -2.51 7.90
C ILE A 54 27.89 -2.22 8.92
N ASN A 55 28.49 -1.03 8.87
CA ASN A 55 29.59 -0.64 9.76
C ASN A 55 29.09 -0.01 11.07
N THR A 56 27.79 0.29 11.18
CA THR A 56 27.21 0.93 12.38
C THR A 56 26.37 -0.01 13.25
N GLY A 57 26.14 -1.24 12.79
CA GLY A 57 25.28 -2.21 13.48
C GLY A 57 23.80 -1.81 13.55
N ARG A 58 23.37 -0.84 12.75
CA ARG A 58 21.94 -0.48 12.63
C ARG A 58 21.22 -1.48 11.74
N GLU A 59 20.06 -1.96 12.19
CA GLU A 59 19.15 -2.75 11.36
C GLU A 59 18.87 -2.01 10.05
N ARG A 60 18.87 -2.75 8.93
CA ARG A 60 18.50 -2.17 7.64
C ARG A 60 17.02 -1.81 7.68
N ALA A 61 16.71 -0.59 7.29
CA ALA A 61 15.35 -0.10 7.13
C ALA A 61 15.10 0.27 5.67
N GLY A 62 13.92 -0.04 5.17
CA GLY A 62 13.50 0.36 3.83
C GLY A 62 12.47 -0.57 3.22
N GLU A 63 12.52 -0.64 1.89
CA GLU A 63 11.57 -1.36 1.05
C GLU A 63 12.25 -2.57 0.42
N GLY A 64 11.44 -3.52 -0.04
CA GLY A 64 11.89 -4.64 -0.86
C GLY A 64 11.49 -4.42 -2.31
N ILE A 65 12.29 -4.93 -3.25
CA ILE A 65 11.88 -5.07 -4.64
C ILE A 65 12.02 -6.52 -5.08
N TYR A 66 10.90 -7.10 -5.49
CA TYR A 66 10.88 -8.36 -6.21
C TYR A 66 10.93 -8.05 -7.70
N PHE A 67 11.93 -8.59 -8.41
CA PHE A 67 12.17 -8.32 -9.83
C PHE A 67 12.42 -9.62 -10.58
N THR A 68 11.94 -9.68 -11.82
CA THR A 68 12.27 -10.76 -12.74
C THR A 68 12.60 -10.19 -14.13
N GLU A 69 13.34 -10.94 -14.95
CA GLU A 69 13.70 -10.49 -16.30
C GLU A 69 12.48 -10.39 -17.23
N GLN A 70 11.47 -11.23 -17.04
CA GLN A 70 10.27 -11.29 -17.85
C GLN A 70 9.07 -10.69 -17.11
N PRO A 71 8.09 -10.10 -17.81
CA PRO A 71 6.83 -9.71 -17.17
C PRO A 71 6.16 -10.87 -16.44
N PHE A 72 5.54 -10.58 -15.31
CA PHE A 72 4.81 -11.57 -14.52
C PHE A 72 3.38 -11.11 -14.24
N PRO A 73 2.42 -12.04 -14.16
CA PRO A 73 1.01 -11.68 -14.02
C PRO A 73 0.70 -11.30 -12.57
N ASP A 74 -0.44 -10.63 -12.32
CA ASP A 74 -0.76 -10.08 -11.01
C ASP A 74 -0.93 -11.14 -9.91
N GLU A 75 -1.23 -12.38 -10.27
CA GLU A 75 -1.30 -13.52 -9.36
C GLU A 75 -0.01 -13.70 -8.55
N VAL A 76 1.15 -13.35 -9.12
CA VAL A 76 2.43 -13.42 -8.40
C VAL A 76 2.46 -12.45 -7.22
N LEU A 77 1.81 -11.29 -7.29
CA LEU A 77 1.68 -10.39 -6.14
C LEU A 77 0.95 -11.10 -4.99
N GLY A 78 -0.11 -11.84 -5.34
CA GLY A 78 -0.88 -12.65 -4.40
C GLY A 78 -0.06 -13.80 -3.82
N ASP A 79 0.72 -14.50 -4.64
CA ASP A 79 1.59 -15.58 -4.19
C ASP A 79 2.68 -15.09 -3.21
N LEU A 80 3.24 -13.89 -3.44
CA LEU A 80 4.17 -13.24 -2.51
C LEU A 80 3.51 -12.96 -1.15
N ALA A 81 2.29 -12.41 -1.16
CA ALA A 81 1.56 -12.15 0.09
C ALA A 81 1.20 -13.46 0.81
N ASP A 82 0.70 -14.46 0.09
CA ASP A 82 0.36 -15.77 0.65
C ASP A 82 1.59 -16.46 1.27
N ALA A 83 2.76 -16.35 0.62
CA ALA A 83 4.02 -16.88 1.13
C ALA A 83 4.45 -16.24 2.46
N LEU A 84 4.25 -14.91 2.58
CA LEU A 84 4.53 -14.15 3.79
C LEU A 84 3.54 -14.47 4.93
N ILE A 85 2.26 -14.64 4.61
CA ILE A 85 1.22 -14.98 5.60
C ILE A 85 1.53 -16.31 6.29
N VAL A 86 1.86 -17.35 5.52
CA VAL A 86 2.22 -18.67 6.05
C VAL A 86 3.47 -18.61 6.94
N ARG A 87 4.32 -17.60 6.76
CA ARG A 87 5.56 -17.37 7.51
C ARG A 87 5.41 -16.37 8.66
N GLY A 88 4.18 -15.96 8.99
CA GLY A 88 3.90 -15.17 10.18
C GLY A 88 3.95 -13.65 9.98
N PHE A 89 3.67 -13.18 8.76
CA PHE A 89 3.52 -11.75 8.45
C PHE A 89 2.08 -11.44 8.04
N GLY A 90 1.59 -10.24 8.35
CA GLY A 90 0.33 -9.77 7.79
C GLY A 90 0.56 -9.15 6.42
N ALA A 91 0.32 -9.86 5.33
CA ALA A 91 0.61 -9.34 4.00
C ALA A 91 -0.66 -8.95 3.23
N PHE A 92 -0.57 -7.85 2.49
CA PHE A 92 -1.63 -7.36 1.61
C PHE A 92 -1.03 -7.07 0.23
N ALA A 93 -1.48 -7.78 -0.79
CA ALA A 93 -1.06 -7.55 -2.17
C ALA A 93 -2.17 -6.91 -2.98
N TYR A 94 -1.82 -5.99 -3.86
CA TYR A 94 -2.79 -5.33 -4.70
C TYR A 94 -2.19 -4.90 -6.04
N SER A 95 -3.03 -5.01 -7.06
CA SER A 95 -2.79 -4.48 -8.40
C SER A 95 -3.63 -3.22 -8.57
N LEU A 96 -2.97 -2.11 -8.89
CA LEU A 96 -3.61 -0.87 -9.29
C LEU A 96 -3.26 -0.61 -10.74
N ILE A 97 -4.20 -0.89 -11.65
CA ILE A 97 -4.01 -0.68 -13.08
C ILE A 97 -4.66 0.64 -13.44
N GLU A 98 -3.86 1.62 -13.86
CA GLU A 98 -4.38 2.81 -14.51
C GLU A 98 -4.57 2.54 -16.00
N SER A 99 -5.82 2.55 -16.46
CA SER A 99 -6.17 2.41 -17.87
C SER A 99 -6.81 3.69 -18.37
N SER A 100 -6.39 4.15 -19.56
CA SER A 100 -7.02 5.26 -20.26
C SER A 100 -7.89 4.73 -21.39
N PHE A 101 -9.12 5.20 -21.46
CA PHE A 101 -9.98 5.02 -22.63
C PHE A 101 -9.62 6.04 -23.72
N ASP A 102 -9.91 5.70 -24.98
CA ASP A 102 -9.76 6.61 -26.12
C ASP A 102 -10.52 7.94 -25.95
N SER A 103 -11.51 7.96 -25.05
CA SER A 103 -12.27 9.15 -24.64
C SER A 103 -11.53 10.12 -23.70
N GLY A 104 -10.30 9.82 -23.29
CA GLY A 104 -9.53 10.61 -22.31
C GLY A 104 -9.78 10.24 -20.84
N ALA A 105 -10.91 9.56 -20.55
CA ALA A 105 -11.20 9.04 -19.22
C ALA A 105 -10.14 8.03 -18.73
N LYS A 106 -9.57 8.26 -17.55
CA LYS A 106 -8.73 7.27 -16.85
C LYS A 106 -9.54 6.56 -15.77
N ILE A 107 -9.42 5.24 -15.71
CA ILE A 107 -9.90 4.42 -14.61
C ILE A 107 -8.70 3.83 -13.89
N SER A 108 -8.68 3.96 -12.57
CA SER A 108 -7.80 3.18 -11.71
C SER A 108 -8.57 1.94 -11.30
N LEU A 109 -8.21 0.79 -11.87
CA LEU A 109 -8.78 -0.49 -11.51
C LEU A 109 -7.96 -1.10 -10.37
N PHE A 110 -8.58 -1.16 -9.19
CA PHE A 110 -8.00 -1.81 -8.02
C PHE A 110 -8.43 -3.27 -7.94
N THR A 111 -7.48 -4.16 -7.66
CA THR A 111 -7.73 -5.56 -7.33
C THR A 111 -6.85 -5.99 -6.16
N ARG A 112 -7.47 -6.53 -5.11
CA ARG A 112 -6.74 -7.23 -4.05
C ARG A 112 -6.32 -8.62 -4.55
N MET A 113 -5.06 -8.96 -4.34
CA MET A 113 -4.46 -10.22 -4.76
C MET A 113 -4.19 -11.14 -3.56
N GLY A 114 -4.09 -12.44 -3.82
CA GLY A 114 -3.81 -13.46 -2.81
C GLY A 114 -5.06 -14.23 -2.39
N LYS A 115 -4.86 -15.44 -1.87
CA LYS A 115 -5.95 -16.33 -1.44
C LYS A 115 -6.22 -16.22 0.06
N ASN A 116 -5.19 -15.90 0.84
CA ASN A 116 -5.30 -15.76 2.28
C ASN A 116 -5.63 -14.31 2.64
N ILE A 117 -6.66 -14.12 3.45
CA ILE A 117 -7.10 -12.79 3.89
C ILE A 117 -6.68 -12.58 5.34
N VAL A 118 -5.97 -11.48 5.58
CA VAL A 118 -5.60 -11.01 6.91
C VAL A 118 -6.73 -10.13 7.45
N GLU A 119 -7.56 -10.68 8.33
CA GLU A 119 -8.73 -10.00 8.91
C GLU A 119 -8.37 -8.95 9.97
N ALA A 120 -7.23 -9.13 10.65
CA ALA A 120 -6.75 -8.25 11.70
C ALA A 120 -5.46 -7.55 11.25
N GLY A 121 -5.56 -6.25 10.98
CA GLY A 121 -4.42 -5.43 10.54
C GLY A 121 -3.78 -4.59 11.65
N ASN A 122 -4.28 -4.67 12.90
CA ASN A 122 -3.78 -3.88 14.04
C ASN A 122 -3.71 -2.36 13.76
N ARG A 123 -4.68 -1.81 13.00
CA ARG A 123 -4.69 -0.41 12.53
C ARG A 123 -3.41 -0.02 11.78
N VAL A 124 -2.77 -0.99 11.12
CA VAL A 124 -1.68 -0.74 10.17
C VAL A 124 -2.29 -0.66 8.79
N ILE A 125 -2.22 0.53 8.19
CA ILE A 125 -2.70 0.79 6.83
C ILE A 125 -1.63 1.51 6.03
N MET A 126 -1.53 1.19 4.75
CA MET A 126 -0.66 1.91 3.85
C MET A 126 -1.43 3.04 3.18
N THR A 127 -0.80 4.21 3.06
CA THR A 127 -1.35 5.37 2.35
C THR A 127 -0.49 5.68 1.13
N HIS A 128 -1.04 5.64 -0.07
CA HIS A 128 -0.32 6.01 -1.28
C HIS A 128 -1.07 7.09 -2.06
N MET A 129 -0.46 8.26 -2.20
CA MET A 129 -0.94 9.31 -3.10
C MET A 129 -0.27 9.22 -4.47
N TYR A 130 -1.08 9.12 -5.52
CA TYR A 130 -0.64 9.21 -6.90
C TYR A 130 -0.99 10.58 -7.44
N ILE A 131 0.02 11.28 -7.93
CA ILE A 131 -0.09 12.55 -8.63
C ILE A 131 0.20 12.28 -10.10
N GLY A 132 -0.68 12.76 -10.97
CA GLY A 132 -0.52 12.64 -12.40
C GLY A 132 -1.17 13.80 -13.13
N GLU A 133 -1.21 13.68 -14.44
CA GLU A 133 -1.87 14.63 -15.32
C GLU A 133 -2.94 13.92 -16.16
N ILE A 134 -4.13 14.52 -16.23
CA ILE A 134 -5.23 14.11 -17.10
C ILE A 134 -5.66 15.33 -17.90
N GLU A 135 -5.58 15.22 -19.24
CA GLU A 135 -6.00 16.30 -20.16
C GLU A 135 -5.37 17.67 -19.82
N GLY A 136 -4.09 17.70 -19.40
CA GLY A 136 -3.38 18.93 -19.04
C GLY A 136 -3.69 19.47 -17.63
N ARG A 137 -4.50 18.76 -16.84
CA ARG A 137 -4.81 19.10 -15.46
C ARG A 137 -4.10 18.16 -14.50
N LYS A 138 -3.41 18.73 -13.51
CA LYS A 138 -2.85 17.95 -12.40
C LYS A 138 -3.98 17.35 -11.56
N GLU A 139 -3.85 16.08 -11.25
CA GLU A 139 -4.77 15.37 -10.37
C GLU A 139 -4.00 14.62 -9.29
N ALA A 140 -4.62 14.50 -8.13
CA ALA A 140 -4.11 13.68 -7.04
C ALA A 140 -5.22 12.74 -6.56
N ARG A 141 -4.85 11.47 -6.41
CA ARG A 141 -5.70 10.42 -5.86
C ARG A 141 -4.95 9.72 -4.74
N THR A 142 -5.61 9.44 -3.63
CA THR A 142 -5.02 8.67 -2.53
C THR A 142 -5.76 7.36 -2.35
N TRP A 143 -4.98 6.30 -2.24
CA TRP A 143 -5.44 4.97 -1.90
C TRP A 143 -4.97 4.57 -0.50
N PHE A 144 -5.87 3.93 0.24
CA PHE A 144 -5.57 3.29 1.52
C PHE A 144 -5.74 1.78 1.40
N PHE A 145 -4.77 1.05 1.91
CA PHE A 145 -4.72 -0.42 1.86
C PHE A 145 -4.54 -0.99 3.27
N GLY A 146 -5.16 -2.13 3.55
CA GLY A 146 -5.10 -2.76 4.87
C GLY A 146 -6.12 -3.87 5.04
N SER A 147 -6.35 -4.28 6.28
CA SER A 147 -7.38 -5.28 6.60
C SER A 147 -8.78 -4.71 6.36
N PRO A 148 -9.77 -5.54 5.96
CA PRO A 148 -11.15 -5.07 5.77
C PRO A 148 -11.74 -4.35 6.99
N THR A 149 -11.43 -4.85 8.19
CA THR A 149 -11.92 -4.29 9.46
C THR A 149 -11.32 -2.91 9.72
N ASP A 150 -10.00 -2.76 9.54
CA ASP A 150 -9.32 -1.48 9.73
C ASP A 150 -9.71 -0.46 8.67
N LEU A 151 -9.90 -0.89 7.41
CA LEU A 151 -10.35 0.00 6.34
C LEU A 151 -11.76 0.53 6.62
N ALA A 152 -12.69 -0.30 7.10
CA ALA A 152 -14.03 0.16 7.45
C ALA A 152 -14.03 1.20 8.57
N GLU A 153 -13.20 1.03 9.61
CA GLU A 153 -13.05 2.04 10.66
C GLU A 153 -12.33 3.30 10.15
N ALA A 154 -11.26 3.15 9.37
CA ALA A 154 -10.53 4.27 8.77
C ALA A 154 -11.42 5.12 7.85
N GLU A 155 -12.29 4.51 7.06
CA GLU A 155 -13.24 5.22 6.19
C GLU A 155 -14.16 6.14 7.00
N MET A 156 -14.75 5.63 8.09
CA MET A 156 -15.61 6.42 8.97
C MET A 156 -14.89 7.65 9.54
N LEU A 157 -13.59 7.53 9.84
CA LEU A 157 -12.77 8.65 10.32
C LEU A 157 -12.50 9.66 9.19
N LEU A 158 -12.14 9.18 8.00
CA LEU A 158 -11.80 10.01 6.84
C LEU A 158 -13.00 10.78 6.29
N LEU A 159 -14.20 10.19 6.33
CA LEU A 159 -15.47 10.81 5.93
C LEU A 159 -15.78 12.14 6.65
N SER A 160 -15.18 12.38 7.82
CA SER A 160 -15.31 13.64 8.54
C SER A 160 -14.72 14.86 7.81
N ARG A 161 -13.82 14.62 6.86
CA ARG A 161 -13.05 15.69 6.17
C ARG A 161 -12.92 15.49 4.67
N PHE A 162 -13.03 14.26 4.18
CA PHE A 162 -12.79 13.91 2.79
C PHE A 162 -13.97 13.18 2.17
N SER A 163 -14.11 13.30 0.85
CA SER A 163 -15.01 12.44 0.08
C SER A 163 -14.31 11.12 -0.21
N THR A 164 -14.70 10.06 0.50
CA THR A 164 -14.15 8.71 0.30
C THR A 164 -15.00 7.91 -0.69
N GLN A 165 -14.37 6.97 -1.39
CA GLN A 165 -15.00 5.95 -2.20
C GLN A 165 -14.47 4.60 -1.75
N PRO A 166 -15.26 3.78 -1.04
CA PRO A 166 -14.81 2.46 -0.61
C PRO A 166 -14.81 1.51 -1.80
N VAL A 167 -13.77 0.67 -1.89
CA VAL A 167 -13.69 -0.41 -2.88
C VAL A 167 -13.88 -1.74 -2.17
N HIS A 168 -14.79 -2.55 -2.71
CA HIS A 168 -15.20 -3.82 -2.14
C HIS A 168 -14.91 -4.98 -3.07
N ASP A 169 -14.58 -6.13 -2.48
CA ASP A 169 -14.58 -7.42 -3.14
C ASP A 169 -15.41 -8.45 -2.32
N VAL A 170 -15.29 -9.73 -2.65
CA VAL A 170 -16.03 -10.82 -1.99
C VAL A 170 -15.66 -11.03 -0.52
N HIS A 171 -14.53 -10.50 -0.04
CA HIS A 171 -14.08 -10.56 1.35
C HIS A 171 -14.12 -9.20 2.05
N GLY A 172 -14.99 -8.29 1.60
CA GLY A 172 -15.26 -7.02 2.29
C GLY A 172 -14.57 -5.81 1.66
N MET A 173 -14.29 -4.78 2.47
CA MET A 173 -13.57 -3.59 1.99
C MET A 173 -12.11 -3.95 1.70
N ALA A 174 -11.65 -3.59 0.52
CA ALA A 174 -10.33 -3.95 0.01
C ALA A 174 -9.42 -2.73 -0.17
N ALA A 175 -10.00 -1.54 -0.38
CA ALA A 175 -9.29 -0.27 -0.33
C ALA A 175 -10.26 0.89 -0.07
N ILE A 176 -9.70 2.07 0.21
CA ILE A 176 -10.42 3.35 0.20
C ILE A 176 -9.73 4.25 -0.83
N GLU A 177 -10.52 4.86 -1.70
CA GLU A 177 -10.07 5.87 -2.64
C GLU A 177 -10.52 7.27 -2.20
N ILE A 178 -9.66 8.28 -2.35
CA ILE A 178 -10.00 9.70 -2.24
C ILE A 178 -9.49 10.44 -3.47
N VAL A 179 -10.37 11.15 -4.16
CA VAL A 179 -10.01 12.06 -5.26
C VAL A 179 -9.92 13.49 -4.73
N HIS A 180 -8.77 14.14 -4.92
CA HIS A 180 -8.48 15.45 -4.33
C HIS A 180 -8.77 16.60 -5.28
N ALA A 181 -10.05 16.97 -5.41
CA ALA A 181 -10.47 18.08 -6.28
C ALA A 181 -9.82 19.43 -5.92
N ASP A 182 -9.47 19.64 -4.64
CA ASP A 182 -8.79 20.84 -4.16
C ASP A 182 -7.33 20.94 -4.65
N TYR A 183 -6.68 19.80 -4.89
CA TYR A 183 -5.33 19.76 -5.48
C TYR A 183 -5.37 20.25 -6.92
N SER A 184 -6.31 19.74 -7.71
CA SER A 184 -6.48 20.10 -9.12
C SER A 184 -6.83 21.58 -9.33
N GLN A 185 -7.38 22.23 -8.31
CA GLN A 185 -7.70 23.66 -8.31
C GLN A 185 -6.57 24.53 -7.73
N GLY A 186 -5.48 23.91 -7.26
CA GLY A 186 -4.34 24.60 -6.65
C GLY A 186 -4.63 25.18 -5.26
N PHE A 187 -5.69 24.72 -4.58
CA PHE A 187 -6.04 25.18 -3.24
C PHE A 187 -5.21 24.53 -2.14
N LEU A 188 -4.83 23.27 -2.33
CA LEU A 188 -4.03 22.51 -1.38
C LEU A 188 -2.87 21.81 -2.09
N SER A 189 -1.70 21.80 -1.45
CA SER A 189 -0.55 20.99 -1.87
C SER A 189 -0.71 19.53 -1.47
N HIS A 190 0.03 18.64 -2.14
CA HIS A 190 0.07 17.22 -1.79
C HIS A 190 0.53 16.99 -0.34
N THR A 191 1.46 17.82 0.16
CA THR A 191 1.95 17.76 1.54
C THR A 191 0.86 18.10 2.55
N GLU A 192 0.03 19.11 2.27
CA GLU A 192 -1.09 19.49 3.13
C GLU A 192 -2.17 18.42 3.16
N LEU A 193 -2.48 17.82 2.01
CA LEU A 193 -3.42 16.71 1.89
C LEU A 193 -2.93 15.48 2.65
N MET A 194 -1.70 15.03 2.40
CA MET A 194 -1.10 13.90 3.11
C MET A 194 -1.09 14.13 4.62
N SER A 195 -0.63 15.29 5.06
CA SER A 195 -0.61 15.65 6.49
C SER A 195 -2.02 15.66 7.09
N ALA A 196 -3.02 16.16 6.37
CA ALA A 196 -4.39 16.17 6.84
C ALA A 196 -4.96 14.75 7.03
N MET A 197 -4.73 13.85 6.06
CA MET A 197 -5.17 12.46 6.14
C MET A 197 -4.46 11.69 7.26
N LEU A 198 -3.13 11.79 7.33
CA LEU A 198 -2.34 11.13 8.38
C LEU A 198 -2.69 11.66 9.78
N ASN A 199 -3.03 12.94 9.93
CA ASN A 199 -3.48 13.49 11.20
C ASN A 199 -4.85 12.95 11.63
N VAL A 200 -5.78 12.72 10.70
CA VAL A 200 -7.09 12.13 11.02
C VAL A 200 -6.90 10.71 11.53
N LEU A 201 -6.11 9.91 10.82
CA LEU A 201 -5.86 8.50 11.13
C LEU A 201 -5.00 8.34 12.39
N GLY A 202 -3.90 9.10 12.50
CA GLY A 202 -2.96 9.02 13.62
C GLY A 202 -3.59 9.38 14.97
N LYS A 203 -4.58 10.29 15.00
CA LYS A 203 -5.35 10.59 16.23
C LYS A 203 -6.14 9.38 16.75
N SER A 204 -6.47 8.43 15.88
CA SER A 204 -7.15 7.18 16.21
C SER A 204 -6.17 6.01 16.36
N GLY A 205 -4.87 6.26 16.36
CA GLY A 205 -3.83 5.24 16.57
C GLY A 205 -3.49 4.41 15.33
N TYR A 206 -3.90 4.85 14.14
CA TYR A 206 -3.47 4.23 12.89
C TYR A 206 -2.02 4.57 12.58
N ASN A 207 -1.31 3.60 12.03
CA ASN A 207 0.07 3.76 11.56
C ASN A 207 0.27 3.03 10.23
N GLY A 208 1.44 3.19 9.63
CA GLY A 208 1.83 2.44 8.45
C GLY A 208 2.67 3.28 7.48
N PRO A 209 3.06 2.68 6.34
CA PRO A 209 3.83 3.39 5.33
C PRO A 209 2.98 4.45 4.63
N ALA A 210 3.61 5.56 4.22
CA ALA A 210 2.94 6.65 3.53
C ALA A 210 3.83 7.19 2.40
N PHE A 211 3.30 7.18 1.17
CA PHE A 211 4.05 7.51 -0.03
C PHE A 211 3.33 8.51 -0.93
N VAL A 212 4.13 9.20 -1.74
CA VAL A 212 3.64 10.05 -2.83
C VAL A 212 4.43 9.68 -4.08
N THR A 213 3.73 9.23 -5.12
CA THR A 213 4.29 9.04 -6.45
C THR A 213 3.83 10.19 -7.34
N ASP A 214 4.77 10.94 -7.90
CA ASP A 214 4.47 12.03 -8.85
C ASP A 214 4.94 11.67 -10.25
N SER A 215 3.98 11.25 -11.07
CA SER A 215 4.18 10.93 -12.49
C SER A 215 4.13 12.16 -13.40
N SER A 216 3.81 13.35 -12.87
CA SER A 216 3.78 14.60 -13.63
C SER A 216 5.17 15.23 -13.86
N ILE A 217 6.22 14.62 -13.30
CA ILE A 217 7.61 15.11 -13.37
C ILE A 217 8.45 14.34 -14.42
N ILE A 218 7.84 13.40 -15.16
CA ILE A 218 8.52 12.57 -16.16
C ILE A 218 8.50 13.24 -17.55
#